data_AF-A0A318Z506-F1
#
_entry.id   AF-A0A318Z506-F1
#
_cell.length_a   1.000
_cell.length_b   1.000
_cell.length_c   1.000
_cell.angle_alpha   90.00
_cell.angle_beta   90.00
_cell.angle_gamma   90.00
#
_symmetry.space_group_name_H-M   'P 1'
#
loop_
_entity.id
_entity.type
_entity.pdbx_description
1 polymer ?
#
loop_
_entity_poly.entity_id
_entity_poly.type
_entity_poly.pdbx_seq_one_letter_code
_entity_poly.pdbx_strand_id
1 'polypeptide(L)'
;MGFTFYWAFAQATGITLFDVRFRDEQIIYELGLQEALAQYAGNNPIQGAVAYLDSFFGMDRAIFGLVPGYNCPAYAEFLDIIIYNTEQSQQRHKTIYLFEYTTDYPLQRHTTSFYVTVSRNNYLMLRTTAVVGNYDYTVDYIFYLDGSTEVKIRASSYIQGAYYIPGESEKYGHRVYDQFTSSMYDHVINFKADLDVLGTSNTLMKVDVEPWTESFLWSEGEALPTMGLRRTPIEIDYRLNWTANSQSMYIILDTESTNTWGEMHYRIIPGSGMGTPAHLTFNGSRTLGKAASWAIEDL
;
A
#
# COMPACT_ATOMS: atom_id res chain seq x y z
N MET A 1 3.86 15.02 -16.82
CA MET A 1 2.79 14.52 -15.94
C MET A 1 2.52 15.38 -14.70
N GLY A 2 3.40 16.32 -14.33
CA GLY A 2 3.17 17.23 -13.20
C GLY A 2 3.81 16.76 -11.90
N PHE A 3 4.37 15.55 -11.84
CA PHE A 3 5.07 15.05 -10.65
C PHE A 3 6.56 15.37 -10.67
N THR A 4 7.09 15.70 -9.49
CA THR A 4 8.52 15.69 -9.17
C THR A 4 8.72 15.05 -7.81
N PHE A 5 9.82 14.33 -7.62
CA PHE A 5 10.18 13.72 -6.34
C PHE A 5 11.67 13.41 -6.34
N TYR A 6 12.25 13.31 -5.14
CA TYR A 6 13.53 12.66 -4.91
C TYR A 6 13.28 11.21 -4.50
N TRP A 7 14.26 10.36 -4.72
CA TRP A 7 14.28 9.03 -4.15
C TRP A 7 15.60 8.85 -3.40
N ALA A 8 15.52 8.14 -2.29
CA ALA A 8 16.65 7.69 -1.53
C ALA A 8 16.53 6.19 -1.32
N PHE A 9 17.61 5.61 -0.84
CA PHE A 9 17.71 4.19 -0.60
C PHE A 9 18.31 3.97 0.80
N ALA A 10 17.69 3.06 1.57
CA ALA A 10 18.19 2.59 2.86
C ALA A 10 18.32 1.07 2.88
N GLN A 11 19.41 0.56 3.45
CA GLN A 11 19.75 -0.87 3.43
C GLN A 11 18.67 -1.78 4.04
N ALA A 12 18.00 -1.29 5.09
CA ALA A 12 16.97 -2.02 5.79
C ALA A 12 15.65 -2.06 5.00
N THR A 13 15.25 -0.96 4.36
CA THR A 13 13.87 -0.75 3.90
C THR A 13 13.72 -0.50 2.40
N GLY A 14 14.80 -0.45 1.62
CA GLY A 14 14.71 -0.23 0.18
C GLY A 14 14.54 1.23 -0.20
N ILE A 15 13.68 1.49 -1.18
CA ILE A 15 13.48 2.82 -1.76
C ILE A 15 12.45 3.60 -0.96
N THR A 16 12.79 4.85 -0.63
CA THR A 16 11.91 5.86 -0.06
C THR A 16 11.88 7.08 -0.97
N LEU A 17 10.71 7.66 -1.16
CA LEU A 17 10.52 8.90 -1.90
C LEU A 17 10.45 10.09 -0.95
N PHE A 18 10.99 11.22 -1.39
CA PHE A 18 11.01 12.48 -0.65
C PHE A 18 10.55 13.65 -1.52
N ASP A 19 9.91 14.64 -0.89
CA ASP A 19 9.42 15.86 -1.55
C ASP A 19 8.61 15.54 -2.81
N VAL A 20 7.60 14.67 -2.66
CA VAL A 20 6.68 14.32 -3.75
C VAL A 20 5.75 15.51 -3.98
N ARG A 21 5.85 16.10 -5.16
CA ARG A 21 5.05 17.25 -5.59
C ARG A 21 4.17 16.89 -6.77
N PHE A 22 3.03 17.55 -6.86
CA PHE A 22 2.16 17.56 -8.04
C PHE A 22 1.83 19.00 -8.44
N ARG A 23 2.24 19.39 -9.65
CA ARG A 23 2.13 20.77 -10.18
C ARG A 23 2.77 21.79 -9.24
N ASP A 24 4.02 21.51 -8.86
CA ASP A 24 4.88 22.29 -7.97
C ASP A 24 4.45 22.37 -6.49
N GLU A 25 3.26 21.89 -6.14
CA GLU A 25 2.78 21.78 -4.77
C GLU A 25 3.22 20.45 -4.14
N GLN A 26 3.81 20.51 -2.94
CA GLN A 26 4.14 19.32 -2.16
C GLN A 26 2.84 18.67 -1.66
N ILE A 27 2.78 17.34 -1.77
CA ILE A 27 1.65 16.53 -1.29
C ILE A 27 2.10 15.46 -0.30
N ILE A 28 3.33 14.97 -0.41
CA ILE A 28 3.90 13.96 0.49
C ILE A 28 5.37 14.32 0.72
N TYR A 29 5.75 14.56 1.97
CA TYR A 29 7.13 14.83 2.35
C TYR A 29 7.99 13.56 2.27
N GLU A 30 7.48 12.44 2.78
CA GLU A 30 8.17 11.14 2.80
C GLU A 30 7.19 10.00 2.55
N LEU A 31 7.54 9.12 1.60
CA LEU A 31 6.77 7.92 1.28
C LEU A 31 7.70 6.71 1.12
N GLY A 32 7.65 5.74 2.02
CA GLY A 32 8.56 4.60 1.96
C GLY A 32 8.19 3.43 2.82
N LEU A 33 8.64 2.25 2.40
CA LEU A 33 8.55 1.02 3.17
C LEU A 33 9.26 1.20 4.53
N GLN A 34 8.66 0.70 5.60
CA GLN A 34 9.24 0.68 6.94
C GLN A 34 9.57 -0.74 7.38
N GLU A 35 8.70 -1.71 7.09
CA GLU A 35 8.91 -3.11 7.44
C GLU A 35 8.01 -4.05 6.62
N ALA A 36 8.44 -5.29 6.43
CA ALA A 36 7.61 -6.39 5.95
C ALA A 36 7.61 -7.53 6.98
N LEU A 37 6.43 -7.85 7.51
CA LEU A 37 6.19 -8.94 8.43
C LEU A 37 5.66 -10.15 7.67
N ALA A 38 6.22 -11.33 7.95
CA ALA A 38 5.62 -12.62 7.62
C ALA A 38 5.50 -13.47 8.89
N GLN A 39 4.32 -13.49 9.52
CA GLN A 39 4.07 -14.30 10.72
C GLN A 39 3.29 -15.57 10.38
N TYR A 40 3.87 -16.72 10.71
CA TYR A 40 3.31 -18.04 10.42
C TYR A 40 2.49 -18.59 11.58
N ALA A 41 1.62 -19.54 11.23
CA ALA A 41 0.97 -20.44 12.18
C ALA A 41 1.10 -21.89 11.70
N GLY A 42 1.26 -22.83 12.63
CA GLY A 42 1.37 -24.25 12.29
C GLY A 42 1.29 -25.19 13.48
N ASN A 43 1.11 -26.48 13.19
CA ASN A 43 1.10 -27.57 14.19
C ASN A 43 2.50 -28.00 14.64
N ASN A 44 3.55 -27.62 13.93
CA ASN A 44 4.94 -27.93 14.27
C ASN A 44 5.64 -26.71 14.91
N PRO A 45 6.67 -26.93 15.75
CA PRO A 45 7.29 -25.85 16.52
C PRO A 45 8.02 -24.81 15.67
N ILE A 46 8.42 -25.14 14.44
CA ILE A 46 9.03 -24.16 13.53
C ILE A 46 7.96 -23.20 13.05
N GLN A 47 6.94 -23.70 12.35
CA GLN A 47 5.87 -22.85 11.80
C GLN A 47 5.08 -22.10 12.88
N GLY A 48 4.89 -22.72 14.05
CA GLY A 48 4.22 -22.06 15.18
C GLY A 48 5.04 -20.94 15.85
N ALA A 49 6.34 -20.84 15.55
CA ALA A 49 7.25 -19.87 16.16
C ALA A 49 7.79 -18.82 15.19
N VAL A 50 7.65 -19.00 13.87
CA VAL A 50 8.25 -18.10 12.88
C VAL A 50 7.48 -16.80 12.75
N ALA A 51 8.18 -15.69 12.93
CA ALA A 51 7.76 -14.36 12.52
C ALA A 51 8.97 -13.62 11.94
N TYR A 52 8.98 -13.41 10.62
CA TYR A 52 10.04 -12.67 9.94
C TYR A 52 9.74 -11.18 9.96
N LEU A 53 10.78 -10.39 10.25
CA LEU A 53 10.81 -8.95 10.07
C LEU A 53 11.90 -8.69 9.03
N ASP A 54 11.50 -8.51 7.78
CA ASP A 54 12.41 -8.64 6.64
C ASP A 54 13.45 -7.51 6.56
N SER A 55 13.21 -6.37 7.21
CA SER A 55 14.21 -5.31 7.37
C SER A 55 15.50 -5.79 8.06
N PHE A 56 15.40 -6.83 8.91
CA PHE A 56 16.55 -7.47 9.55
C PHE A 56 17.49 -8.11 8.52
N PHE A 57 16.95 -8.73 7.48
CA PHE A 57 17.74 -9.32 6.38
C PHE A 57 18.22 -8.25 5.38
N GLY A 58 17.60 -7.08 5.42
CA GLY A 58 17.88 -5.94 4.56
C GLY A 58 17.13 -6.06 3.25
N MET A 59 15.97 -5.41 3.16
CA MET A 59 15.12 -5.42 1.97
C MET A 59 15.90 -4.98 0.72
N ASP A 60 16.84 -4.05 0.86
CA ASP A 60 17.65 -3.61 -0.27
C ASP A 60 18.87 -4.47 -0.58
N ARG A 61 19.49 -5.07 0.45
CA ARG A 61 20.50 -6.13 0.20
C ARG A 61 19.89 -7.28 -0.61
N ALA A 62 18.58 -7.38 -0.63
CA ALA A 62 17.80 -8.30 -1.42
C ALA A 62 17.32 -7.73 -2.78
N ILE A 63 17.64 -6.49 -3.16
CA ILE A 63 17.24 -5.94 -4.46
C ILE A 63 18.18 -6.44 -5.56
N PHE A 64 17.68 -7.28 -6.46
CA PHE A 64 18.44 -7.82 -7.58
C PHE A 64 18.00 -7.20 -8.90
N GLY A 65 18.89 -7.27 -9.90
CA GLY A 65 18.59 -6.78 -11.23
C GLY A 65 17.45 -7.58 -11.87
N LEU A 66 16.45 -6.91 -12.39
CA LEU A 66 15.30 -7.54 -13.03
C LEU A 66 15.51 -7.69 -14.54
N VAL A 67 14.70 -8.55 -15.14
CA VAL A 67 14.78 -8.90 -16.56
C VAL A 67 13.95 -7.92 -17.39
N PRO A 68 14.57 -7.10 -18.26
CA PRO A 68 13.85 -6.18 -19.15
C PRO A 68 12.85 -6.93 -20.04
N GLY A 69 11.63 -6.40 -20.18
CA GLY A 69 10.55 -7.02 -20.95
C GLY A 69 9.71 -8.04 -20.18
N TYR A 70 10.14 -8.46 -18.98
CA TYR A 70 9.39 -9.38 -18.12
C TYR A 70 8.91 -8.69 -16.86
N ASN A 71 9.84 -8.16 -16.05
CA ASN A 71 9.49 -7.49 -14.79
C ASN A 71 9.07 -6.03 -14.99
N CYS A 72 9.49 -5.43 -16.10
CA CYS A 72 9.15 -4.07 -16.53
C CYS A 72 9.10 -4.04 -18.06
N PRO A 73 8.48 -3.02 -18.68
CA PRO A 73 8.55 -2.83 -20.12
C PRO A 73 9.99 -2.77 -20.63
N ALA A 74 10.25 -3.28 -21.83
CA ALA A 74 11.60 -3.32 -22.39
C ALA A 74 12.23 -1.94 -22.63
N TYR A 75 11.41 -0.88 -22.67
CA TYR A 75 11.83 0.51 -22.84
C TYR A 75 12.03 1.27 -21.53
N ALA A 76 11.92 0.59 -20.38
CA ALA A 76 12.10 1.25 -19.09
C ALA A 76 13.52 1.83 -18.96
N GLU A 77 13.63 2.93 -18.23
CA GLU A 77 14.91 3.44 -17.76
C GLU A 77 15.34 2.66 -16.52
N PHE A 78 16.64 2.37 -16.43
CA PHE A 78 17.21 1.55 -15.38
C PHE A 78 18.19 2.37 -14.55
N LEU A 79 18.08 2.27 -13.23
CA LEU A 79 19.05 2.84 -12.30
C LEU A 79 19.73 1.71 -11.52
N ASP A 80 21.00 1.91 -11.26
CA ASP A 80 21.84 1.04 -10.47
C ASP A 80 21.85 1.52 -9.01
N ILE A 81 22.07 0.58 -8.08
CA ILE A 81 22.33 0.90 -6.68
C ILE A 81 23.72 0.43 -6.29
N ILE A 82 24.29 1.07 -5.27
CA ILE A 82 25.53 0.62 -4.63
C ILE A 82 25.17 0.17 -3.23
N ILE A 83 25.38 -1.10 -2.94
CA ILE A 83 25.20 -1.66 -1.60
C ILE A 83 26.55 -1.84 -0.92
N TYR A 84 26.57 -1.71 0.40
CA TYR A 84 27.74 -2.07 1.20
C TYR A 84 27.49 -3.41 1.90
N ASN A 85 28.32 -4.40 1.59
CA ASN A 85 28.24 -5.73 2.18
C ASN A 85 29.65 -6.34 2.33
N THR A 86 29.88 -7.10 3.40
CA THR A 86 31.16 -7.79 3.66
C THR A 86 32.38 -6.90 3.39
N GLU A 87 32.37 -5.70 3.98
CA GLU A 87 33.46 -4.71 3.90
C GLU A 87 33.74 -4.15 2.48
N GLN A 88 32.80 -4.32 1.54
CA GLN A 88 32.97 -3.88 0.16
C GLN A 88 31.70 -3.21 -0.38
N SER A 89 31.89 -2.19 -1.21
CA SER A 89 30.83 -1.63 -2.04
C SER A 89 30.64 -2.49 -3.29
N GLN A 90 29.42 -2.94 -3.51
CA GLN A 90 29.04 -3.73 -4.67
C GLN A 90 27.96 -2.98 -5.45
N GLN A 91 28.22 -2.71 -6.72
CA GLN A 91 27.22 -2.15 -7.62
C GLN A 91 26.28 -3.26 -8.09
N ARG A 92 24.98 -3.00 -7.99
CA ARG A 92 23.95 -3.85 -8.58
C ARG A 92 23.33 -3.11 -9.74
N HIS A 93 23.37 -3.74 -10.90
CA HIS A 93 22.89 -3.14 -12.13
C HIS A 93 21.40 -3.36 -12.30
N LYS A 94 20.74 -2.37 -12.90
CA LYS A 94 19.33 -2.44 -13.32
C LYS A 94 18.43 -2.88 -12.18
N THR A 95 18.43 -2.15 -11.06
CA THR A 95 17.70 -2.51 -9.84
C THR A 95 16.43 -1.70 -9.63
N ILE A 96 16.41 -0.47 -10.15
CA ILE A 96 15.25 0.42 -10.12
C ILE A 96 14.79 0.67 -11.56
N TYR A 97 13.48 0.63 -11.78
CA TYR A 97 12.88 0.83 -13.11
C TYR A 97 12.00 2.06 -13.06
N LEU A 98 12.22 2.96 -14.00
CA LEU A 98 11.37 4.12 -14.21
C LEU A 98 10.76 4.04 -15.60
N PHE A 99 9.44 4.01 -15.69
CA PHE A 99 8.76 3.96 -16.98
C PHE A 99 7.36 4.57 -16.91
N GLU A 100 6.91 5.13 -18.02
CA GLU A 100 5.50 5.42 -18.24
C GLU A 100 4.79 4.17 -18.76
N TYR A 101 3.53 3.98 -18.37
CA TYR A 101 2.71 2.90 -18.90
C TYR A 101 1.30 3.40 -19.22
N THR A 102 0.70 2.86 -20.27
CA THR A 102 -0.71 3.13 -20.62
C THR A 102 -1.59 2.02 -20.07
N THR A 103 -2.59 2.37 -19.28
CA THR A 103 -3.52 1.37 -18.75
C THR A 103 -4.45 0.83 -19.85
N ASP A 104 -5.07 -0.32 -19.60
CA ASP A 104 -6.06 -0.93 -20.48
C ASP A 104 -7.45 -0.27 -20.40
N TYR A 105 -7.58 0.83 -19.65
CA TYR A 105 -8.82 1.60 -19.48
C TYR A 105 -8.56 3.11 -19.60
N PRO A 106 -9.54 3.93 -20.00
CA PRO A 106 -9.36 5.38 -20.09
C PRO A 106 -9.39 6.04 -18.70
N LEU A 107 -8.75 7.19 -18.56
CA LEU A 107 -8.73 7.98 -17.32
C LEU A 107 -10.14 8.51 -17.04
N GLN A 108 -10.78 9.02 -18.08
CA GLN A 108 -12.18 9.39 -18.08
C GLN A 108 -12.76 9.22 -19.48
N ARG A 109 -14.05 8.93 -19.54
CA ARG A 109 -14.79 8.86 -20.79
C ARG A 109 -16.24 9.29 -20.57
N HIS A 110 -16.82 9.93 -21.58
CA HIS A 110 -18.25 10.25 -21.61
C HIS A 110 -18.82 10.06 -23.01
N THR A 111 -20.08 9.63 -23.09
CA THR A 111 -20.79 9.41 -24.35
C THR A 111 -22.19 9.97 -24.22
N THR A 112 -22.56 10.82 -25.17
CA THR A 112 -23.91 11.35 -25.33
C THR A 112 -24.47 10.92 -26.68
N SER A 113 -25.71 11.32 -26.97
CA SER A 113 -26.30 11.18 -28.31
C SER A 113 -25.60 12.01 -29.39
N PHE A 114 -24.72 12.96 -29.02
CA PHE A 114 -24.13 13.92 -29.96
C PHE A 114 -22.60 13.83 -30.07
N TYR A 115 -21.91 13.35 -29.03
CA TYR A 115 -20.46 13.31 -29.00
C TYR A 115 -19.92 12.25 -28.04
N VAL A 116 -18.63 11.94 -28.24
CA VAL A 116 -17.85 11.06 -27.37
C VAL A 116 -16.57 11.78 -26.96
N THR A 117 -16.24 11.74 -25.67
CA THR A 117 -14.95 12.21 -25.13
C THR A 117 -14.25 11.07 -24.42
N VAL A 118 -12.94 10.97 -24.61
CA VAL A 118 -12.08 9.97 -23.95
C VAL A 118 -10.72 10.60 -23.68
N SER A 119 -10.20 10.38 -22.48
CA SER A 119 -8.81 10.69 -22.14
C SER A 119 -8.05 9.39 -21.89
N ARG A 120 -6.90 9.24 -22.55
CA ARG A 120 -6.00 8.10 -22.32
C ARG A 120 -5.47 8.14 -20.89
N ASN A 121 -5.37 6.98 -20.24
CA ASN A 121 -4.77 6.87 -18.92
C ASN A 121 -3.32 6.42 -19.04
N ASN A 122 -2.40 7.32 -18.70
CA ASN A 122 -0.99 6.98 -18.56
C ASN A 122 -0.60 7.23 -17.09
N TYR A 123 0.32 6.43 -16.56
CA TYR A 123 0.94 6.67 -15.26
C TYR A 123 2.47 6.58 -15.38
N LEU A 124 3.17 7.26 -14.48
CA LEU A 124 4.60 7.05 -14.24
C LEU A 124 4.76 6.01 -13.13
N MET A 125 5.69 5.08 -13.28
CA MET A 125 5.96 4.03 -12.29
C MET A 125 7.45 3.99 -11.95
N LEU A 126 7.73 4.02 -10.65
CA LEU A 126 9.03 3.66 -10.08
C LEU A 126 8.88 2.30 -9.39
N ARG A 127 9.61 1.29 -9.86
CA ARG A 127 9.53 -0.10 -9.37
C ARG A 127 10.86 -0.58 -8.81
N THR A 128 10.80 -1.41 -7.77
CA THR A 128 11.91 -2.25 -7.31
C THR A 128 11.40 -3.62 -6.85
N THR A 129 12.28 -4.61 -6.79
CA THR A 129 11.95 -5.94 -6.28
C THR A 129 13.01 -6.43 -5.31
N ALA A 130 12.61 -6.71 -4.08
CA ALA A 130 13.43 -7.31 -3.04
C ALA A 130 13.17 -8.82 -2.95
N VAL A 131 14.22 -9.63 -3.11
CA VAL A 131 14.19 -11.11 -3.00
C VAL A 131 14.76 -11.53 -1.65
N VAL A 132 13.89 -11.61 -0.64
CA VAL A 132 14.26 -11.98 0.74
C VAL A 132 14.01 -13.47 0.95
N GLY A 133 15.09 -14.25 0.92
CA GLY A 133 15.00 -15.70 1.08
C GLY A 133 14.17 -16.34 -0.04
N ASN A 134 12.97 -16.80 0.31
CA ASN A 134 12.03 -17.43 -0.61
C ASN A 134 11.00 -16.47 -1.24
N TYR A 135 10.93 -15.21 -0.79
CA TYR A 135 9.93 -14.25 -1.24
C TYR A 135 10.49 -13.20 -2.19
N ASP A 136 9.72 -12.89 -3.23
CA ASP A 136 9.98 -11.80 -4.16
C ASP A 136 8.93 -10.69 -3.93
N TYR A 137 9.32 -9.60 -3.26
CA TYR A 137 8.48 -8.43 -3.00
C TYR A 137 8.72 -7.35 -4.04
N THR A 138 7.78 -7.16 -4.95
CA THR A 138 7.81 -6.05 -5.90
C THR A 138 7.03 -4.86 -5.34
N VAL A 139 7.71 -3.73 -5.17
CA VAL A 139 7.14 -2.46 -4.69
C VAL A 139 7.07 -1.48 -5.85
N ASP A 140 5.85 -0.99 -6.10
CA ASP A 140 5.55 0.01 -7.12
C ASP A 140 5.10 1.31 -6.47
N TYR A 141 5.74 2.41 -6.84
CA TYR A 141 5.25 3.76 -6.63
C TYR A 141 4.69 4.28 -7.94
N ILE A 142 3.40 4.59 -7.99
CA ILE A 142 2.64 4.88 -9.21
C ILE A 142 2.04 6.27 -9.13
N PHE A 143 2.23 7.06 -10.18
CA PHE A 143 1.76 8.45 -10.25
C PHE A 143 0.84 8.65 -11.44
N TYR A 144 -0.41 9.04 -11.18
CA TYR A 144 -1.47 9.17 -12.18
C TYR A 144 -1.69 10.62 -12.63
N LEU A 145 -2.20 10.82 -13.85
CA LEU A 145 -2.40 12.16 -14.42
C LEU A 145 -3.33 13.09 -13.62
N ASP A 146 -4.17 12.54 -12.74
CA ASP A 146 -5.12 13.27 -11.90
C ASP A 146 -4.51 13.74 -10.56
N GLY A 147 -3.26 13.40 -10.26
CA GLY A 147 -2.60 13.73 -8.99
C GLY A 147 -2.66 12.62 -7.95
N SER A 148 -3.28 11.48 -8.27
CA SER A 148 -3.29 10.30 -7.39
C SER A 148 -1.90 9.66 -7.33
N THR A 149 -1.48 9.31 -6.12
CA THR A 149 -0.28 8.49 -5.85
C THR A 149 -0.72 7.14 -5.28
N GLU A 150 -0.21 6.05 -5.83
CA GLU A 150 -0.50 4.69 -5.35
C GLU A 150 0.79 3.97 -5.00
N VAL A 151 0.78 3.31 -3.84
CA VAL A 151 1.79 2.32 -3.47
C VAL A 151 1.19 0.94 -3.62
N LYS A 152 1.87 0.07 -4.36
CA LYS A 152 1.42 -1.31 -4.56
C LYS A 152 2.56 -2.27 -4.26
N ILE A 153 2.25 -3.29 -3.47
CA ILE A 153 3.16 -4.41 -3.23
C ILE A 153 2.58 -5.70 -3.81
N ARG A 154 3.46 -6.52 -4.40
CA ARG A 154 3.13 -7.85 -4.89
C ARG A 154 4.17 -8.82 -4.35
N ALA A 155 3.70 -9.89 -3.71
CA ALA A 155 4.54 -11.01 -3.31
C ALA A 155 4.44 -12.13 -4.36
N SER A 156 5.56 -12.77 -4.67
CA SER A 156 5.64 -13.94 -5.55
C SER A 156 6.62 -14.98 -4.98
N SER A 157 6.98 -15.97 -5.80
CA SER A 157 8.00 -17.00 -5.53
C SER A 157 7.53 -18.12 -4.58
N TYR A 158 8.48 -18.78 -3.93
CA TYR A 158 8.24 -20.00 -3.15
C TYR A 158 7.59 -19.69 -1.80
N ILE A 159 6.63 -20.52 -1.41
CA ILE A 159 6.06 -20.50 -0.07
C ILE A 159 6.93 -21.29 0.92
N GLN A 160 7.02 -20.85 2.16
CA GLN A 160 7.56 -21.67 3.25
C GLN A 160 6.47 -22.61 3.77
N GLY A 161 6.33 -23.77 3.14
CA GLY A 161 5.41 -24.81 3.60
C GLY A 161 5.95 -25.62 4.78
N ALA A 162 5.24 -26.69 5.11
CA ALA A 162 5.64 -27.64 6.16
C ALA A 162 5.38 -29.08 5.75
N TYR A 163 5.92 -30.02 6.53
CA TYR A 163 5.65 -31.43 6.33
C TYR A 163 4.19 -31.73 6.62
N TYR A 164 3.53 -32.46 5.72
CA TYR A 164 2.11 -32.81 5.87
C TYR A 164 1.92 -33.98 6.83
N ILE A 165 1.14 -33.74 7.88
CA ILE A 165 0.69 -34.74 8.85
C ILE A 165 -0.84 -34.85 8.73
N PRO A 166 -1.37 -35.99 8.24
CA PRO A 166 -2.81 -36.19 8.10
C PRO A 166 -3.56 -36.00 9.42
N GLY A 167 -4.62 -35.19 9.38
CA GLY A 167 -5.48 -34.90 10.53
C GLY A 167 -4.97 -33.78 11.45
N GLU A 168 -3.75 -33.27 11.24
CA GLU A 168 -3.18 -32.15 12.00
C GLU A 168 -2.92 -30.91 11.14
N SER A 169 -2.47 -31.09 9.90
CA SER A 169 -2.00 -29.99 9.05
C SER A 169 -3.13 -29.20 8.42
N GLU A 170 -4.32 -29.79 8.27
CA GLU A 170 -5.48 -29.23 7.58
C GLU A 170 -6.05 -27.99 8.26
N LYS A 171 -5.76 -27.81 9.55
CA LYS A 171 -6.12 -26.59 10.30
C LYS A 171 -5.22 -25.40 9.94
N TYR A 172 -4.01 -25.65 9.45
CA TYR A 172 -2.97 -24.64 9.26
C TYR A 172 -2.52 -24.50 7.81
N GLY A 173 -3.25 -25.07 6.86
CA GLY A 173 -2.93 -24.99 5.44
C GLY A 173 -3.56 -26.11 4.63
N HIS A 174 -3.22 -26.15 3.35
CA HIS A 174 -3.70 -27.16 2.42
C HIS A 174 -2.58 -28.12 2.03
N ARG A 175 -2.89 -29.41 1.93
CA ARG A 175 -1.98 -30.37 1.30
C ARG A 175 -1.88 -30.06 -0.19
N VAL A 176 -0.72 -29.59 -0.63
CA VAL A 176 -0.49 -29.23 -2.04
C VAL A 176 0.52 -30.16 -2.74
N TYR A 177 1.13 -31.09 -1.99
CA TYR A 177 1.93 -32.19 -2.54
C TYR A 177 1.95 -33.40 -1.57
N ASP A 178 2.59 -34.50 -1.98
CA ASP A 178 2.55 -35.79 -1.28
C ASP A 178 2.84 -35.68 0.22
N GLN A 179 3.91 -34.97 0.61
CA GLN A 179 4.32 -34.80 2.00
C GLN A 179 4.43 -33.32 2.40
N PHE A 180 3.65 -32.45 1.74
CA PHE A 180 3.80 -31.01 1.88
C PHE A 180 2.46 -30.30 2.05
N THR A 181 2.38 -29.47 3.09
CA THR A 181 1.29 -28.53 3.33
C THR A 181 1.76 -27.10 3.05
N SER A 182 0.85 -26.26 2.54
CA SER A 182 1.11 -24.86 2.20
C SER A 182 1.49 -24.00 3.41
N SER A 183 1.18 -24.47 4.62
CA SER A 183 1.13 -23.63 5.82
C SER A 183 0.13 -22.47 5.65
N MET A 184 0.13 -21.56 6.63
CA MET A 184 -0.58 -20.28 6.60
C MET A 184 0.25 -19.22 7.31
N TYR A 185 0.10 -17.97 6.88
CA TYR A 185 0.81 -16.82 7.43
C TYR A 185 0.13 -15.52 7.00
N ASP A 186 0.35 -14.46 7.77
CA ASP A 186 -0.01 -13.10 7.38
C ASP A 186 1.22 -12.38 6.82
N HIS A 187 1.06 -11.72 5.68
CA HIS A 187 1.94 -10.64 5.25
C HIS A 187 1.37 -9.30 5.69
N VAL A 188 2.10 -8.56 6.52
CA VAL A 188 1.72 -7.18 6.91
C VAL A 188 2.87 -6.26 6.57
N ILE A 189 2.60 -5.24 5.77
CA ILE A 189 3.63 -4.39 5.17
C ILE A 189 3.38 -2.95 5.61
N ASN A 190 4.33 -2.36 6.33
CA ASN A 190 4.18 -1.01 6.84
C ASN A 190 4.84 0.00 5.92
N PHE A 191 4.10 1.04 5.57
CA PHE A 191 4.62 2.19 4.85
C PHE A 191 4.46 3.44 5.71
N LYS A 192 5.47 4.30 5.70
CA LYS A 192 5.34 5.67 6.16
C LYS A 192 4.81 6.50 5.00
N ALA A 193 3.75 7.27 5.23
CA ALA A 193 3.20 8.26 4.31
C ALA A 193 3.01 9.58 5.06
N ASP A 194 4.03 10.45 4.96
CA ASP A 194 4.09 11.76 5.61
C ASP A 194 3.41 12.79 4.70
N LEU A 195 2.09 12.91 4.83
CA LEU A 195 1.26 13.77 3.97
C LEU A 195 1.33 15.23 4.45
N ASP A 196 1.82 16.10 3.58
CA ASP A 196 1.86 17.55 3.77
C ASP A 196 0.99 18.22 2.69
N VAL A 197 -0.32 18.13 2.86
CA VAL A 197 -1.31 18.67 1.92
C VAL A 197 -1.32 20.18 2.06
N LEU A 198 -0.74 20.90 1.08
CA LEU A 198 -0.65 22.38 1.04
C LEU A 198 0.13 23.00 2.21
N GLY A 199 0.98 22.19 2.86
CA GLY A 199 1.71 22.57 4.06
C GLY A 199 1.63 21.50 5.14
N THR A 200 2.27 21.78 6.27
CA THR A 200 2.41 20.82 7.38
C THR A 200 1.24 20.88 8.37
N SER A 201 0.39 21.90 8.31
CA SER A 201 -0.71 22.16 9.26
C SER A 201 -1.97 21.37 8.88
N ASN A 202 -1.91 20.04 8.96
CA ASN A 202 -2.98 19.16 8.49
C ASN A 202 -3.81 18.54 9.63
N THR A 203 -5.07 18.21 9.32
CA THR A 203 -5.97 17.42 10.20
C THR A 203 -6.54 16.23 9.43
N LEU A 204 -6.60 15.06 10.09
CA LEU A 204 -7.32 13.91 9.55
C LEU A 204 -8.83 14.04 9.86
N MET A 205 -9.65 13.92 8.83
CA MET A 205 -11.11 13.94 8.90
C MET A 205 -11.67 12.59 8.49
N LYS A 206 -12.48 11.99 9.36
CA LYS A 206 -13.30 10.84 9.02
C LYS A 206 -14.66 11.31 8.54
N VAL A 207 -15.03 10.91 7.33
CA VAL A 207 -16.34 11.19 6.74
C VAL A 207 -17.10 9.89 6.55
N ASP A 208 -18.09 9.65 7.40
CA ASP A 208 -18.96 8.48 7.36
C ASP A 208 -20.17 8.71 6.44
N VAL A 209 -20.52 7.70 5.66
CA VAL A 209 -21.79 7.60 4.92
C VAL A 209 -22.74 6.75 5.75
N GLU A 210 -23.70 7.39 6.42
CA GLU A 210 -24.60 6.71 7.36
C GLU A 210 -26.05 6.75 6.85
N PRO A 211 -26.83 5.66 6.99
CA PRO A 211 -28.26 5.71 6.74
C PRO A 211 -28.94 6.61 7.76
N TRP A 212 -29.94 7.36 7.33
CA TRP A 212 -30.69 8.31 8.16
C TRP A 212 -32.16 8.34 7.74
N THR A 213 -33.05 8.79 8.62
CA THR A 213 -34.46 9.07 8.29
C THR A 213 -34.77 10.54 8.55
N GLU A 214 -35.16 11.28 7.52
CA GLU A 214 -35.37 12.74 7.62
C GLU A 214 -36.66 13.16 6.93
N SER A 215 -37.32 14.19 7.48
CA SER A 215 -38.38 14.91 6.79
C SER A 215 -37.78 16.15 6.12
N PHE A 216 -38.18 16.37 4.87
CA PHE A 216 -37.75 17.51 4.08
C PHE A 216 -38.90 18.51 3.96
N LEU A 217 -38.57 19.78 3.64
CA LEU A 217 -39.60 20.80 3.41
C LEU A 217 -40.63 20.39 2.35
N TRP A 218 -40.22 19.57 1.38
CA TRP A 218 -41.06 19.06 0.30
C TRP A 218 -41.74 17.73 0.61
N SER A 219 -41.40 17.05 1.72
CA SER A 219 -42.03 15.78 2.08
C SER A 219 -43.30 15.96 2.93
N GLU A 220 -43.75 17.19 3.12
CA GLU A 220 -45.00 17.53 3.84
C GLU A 220 -45.14 16.85 5.22
N GLY A 221 -44.02 16.64 5.90
CA GLY A 221 -43.96 16.00 7.21
C GLY A 221 -43.76 14.48 7.19
N GLU A 222 -43.75 13.85 6.01
CA GLU A 222 -43.36 12.45 5.88
C GLU A 222 -41.84 12.29 6.06
N ALA A 223 -41.43 11.36 6.92
CA ALA A 223 -40.02 11.06 7.14
C ALA A 223 -39.58 9.95 6.18
N LEU A 224 -38.56 10.23 5.37
CA LEU A 224 -38.10 9.36 4.30
C LEU A 224 -36.74 8.73 4.65
N PRO A 225 -36.53 7.44 4.34
CA PRO A 225 -35.21 6.82 4.46
C PRO A 225 -34.25 7.44 3.43
N THR A 226 -33.07 7.80 3.89
CA THR A 226 -32.01 8.45 3.11
C THR A 226 -30.64 8.05 3.68
N MET A 227 -29.58 8.73 3.23
CA MET A 227 -28.25 8.66 3.82
C MET A 227 -27.62 10.05 3.87
N GLY A 228 -26.70 10.25 4.82
CA GLY A 228 -26.02 11.52 5.03
C GLY A 228 -24.51 11.34 5.23
N LEU A 229 -23.79 12.46 5.15
CA LEU A 229 -22.37 12.51 5.47
C LEU A 229 -22.19 13.02 6.90
N ARG A 230 -21.55 12.23 7.75
CA ARG A 230 -21.13 12.64 9.09
C ARG A 230 -19.63 12.87 9.12
N ARG A 231 -19.20 14.08 9.51
CA ARG A 231 -17.80 14.48 9.55
C ARG A 231 -17.31 14.50 11.00
N THR A 232 -16.18 13.84 11.25
CA THR A 232 -15.55 13.76 12.58
C THR A 232 -14.06 14.04 12.45
N PRO A 233 -13.54 15.16 12.99
CA PRO A 233 -12.10 15.39 13.03
C PRO A 233 -11.44 14.38 13.97
N ILE A 234 -10.27 13.88 13.60
CA ILE A 234 -9.46 12.96 14.39
C ILE A 234 -8.28 13.74 14.96
N GLU A 235 -8.28 13.96 16.27
CA GLU A 235 -7.34 14.86 16.98
C GLU A 235 -6.21 14.14 17.74
N ILE A 236 -6.21 12.79 17.83
CA ILE A 236 -5.27 11.99 18.63
C ILE A 236 -4.74 10.82 17.78
N ASP A 237 -3.55 10.29 18.11
CA ASP A 237 -3.03 9.00 17.62
C ASP A 237 -4.14 7.94 17.66
N TYR A 238 -4.72 7.70 16.49
CA TYR A 238 -5.79 6.75 16.30
C TYR A 238 -5.26 5.60 15.47
N ARG A 239 -5.36 4.42 16.03
CA ARG A 239 -5.25 3.17 15.29
C ARG A 239 -6.56 2.95 14.56
N LEU A 240 -6.51 2.81 13.25
CA LEU A 240 -7.70 2.77 12.41
C LEU A 240 -7.75 1.50 11.58
N ASN A 241 -8.94 0.92 11.50
CA ASN A 241 -9.23 -0.17 10.58
C ASN A 241 -10.21 0.33 9.52
N TRP A 242 -10.06 -0.17 8.29
CA TRP A 242 -10.99 0.10 7.22
C TRP A 242 -12.37 -0.42 7.59
N THR A 243 -13.37 0.45 7.48
CA THR A 243 -14.73 0.10 7.88
C THR A 243 -15.40 -0.85 6.90
N ALA A 244 -16.24 -1.74 7.44
CA ALA A 244 -17.12 -2.57 6.63
C ALA A 244 -17.88 -1.72 5.59
N ASN A 245 -18.12 -2.31 4.42
CA ASN A 245 -18.82 -1.66 3.30
C ASN A 245 -18.14 -0.37 2.78
N SER A 246 -16.88 -0.09 3.15
CA SER A 246 -16.19 1.16 2.80
C SER A 246 -16.99 2.43 3.13
N GLN A 247 -17.79 2.38 4.20
CA GLN A 247 -18.70 3.47 4.56
C GLN A 247 -17.99 4.70 5.13
N SER A 248 -16.71 4.60 5.48
CA SER A 248 -15.89 5.73 5.94
C SER A 248 -14.87 6.16 4.90
N MET A 249 -14.67 7.47 4.79
CA MET A 249 -13.59 8.10 4.04
C MET A 249 -12.62 8.77 5.00
N TYR A 250 -11.32 8.62 4.75
CA TYR A 250 -10.25 9.22 5.55
C TYR A 250 -9.56 10.28 4.71
N ILE A 251 -9.70 11.53 5.14
CA ILE A 251 -9.35 12.69 4.34
C ILE A 251 -8.39 13.57 5.14
N ILE A 252 -7.23 13.85 4.58
CA ILE A 252 -6.30 14.85 5.10
C ILE A 252 -6.73 16.22 4.58
N LEU A 253 -6.96 17.12 5.52
CA LEU A 253 -7.38 18.50 5.29
C LEU A 253 -6.23 19.43 5.65
N ASP A 254 -6.01 20.46 4.85
CA ASP A 254 -5.27 21.62 5.33
C ASP A 254 -6.17 22.49 6.21
N THR A 255 -5.61 23.04 7.27
CA THR A 255 -6.38 23.85 8.24
C THR A 255 -6.39 25.35 7.90
N GLU A 256 -5.55 25.79 6.96
CA GLU A 256 -5.32 27.21 6.67
C GLU A 256 -5.80 27.62 5.27
N SER A 257 -5.89 26.68 4.33
CA SER A 257 -6.20 26.90 2.94
C SER A 257 -7.33 26.00 2.45
N THR A 258 -8.06 26.51 1.45
CA THR A 258 -9.17 25.78 0.83
C THR A 258 -9.19 26.08 -0.66
N ASN A 259 -9.90 25.24 -1.42
CA ASN A 259 -10.19 25.56 -2.82
C ASN A 259 -11.20 26.73 -2.89
N THR A 260 -11.53 27.17 -4.11
CA THR A 260 -12.51 28.26 -4.35
C THR A 260 -13.89 28.01 -3.73
N TRP A 261 -14.19 26.77 -3.32
CA TRP A 261 -15.45 26.35 -2.71
C TRP A 261 -15.35 26.04 -1.21
N GLY A 262 -14.16 26.17 -0.60
CA GLY A 262 -13.96 25.90 0.83
C GLY A 262 -13.56 24.45 1.18
N GLU A 263 -13.15 23.61 0.22
CA GLU A 263 -13.14 22.13 0.38
C GLU A 263 -11.90 21.42 -0.24
N MET A 264 -10.65 21.83 0.02
CA MET A 264 -9.46 21.16 -0.58
C MET A 264 -8.88 20.06 0.33
N HIS A 265 -8.66 18.88 -0.26
CA HIS A 265 -8.55 17.62 0.47
C HIS A 265 -7.62 16.62 -0.24
N TYR A 266 -6.92 15.76 0.51
CA TYR A 266 -6.28 14.54 -0.02
C TYR A 266 -6.86 13.30 0.67
N ARG A 267 -7.30 12.30 -0.09
CA ARG A 267 -7.99 11.12 0.46
C ARG A 267 -7.08 9.90 0.49
N ILE A 268 -7.04 9.21 1.62
CA ILE A 268 -6.41 7.89 1.75
C ILE A 268 -7.47 6.84 1.44
N ILE A 269 -7.14 5.93 0.53
CA ILE A 269 -8.03 4.86 0.07
C ILE A 269 -7.27 3.54 0.19
N PRO A 270 -7.89 2.46 0.71
CA PRO A 270 -7.27 1.15 0.67
C PRO A 270 -6.99 0.76 -0.79
N GLY A 271 -5.83 0.13 -1.01
CA GLY A 271 -5.42 -0.28 -2.36
C GLY A 271 -6.43 -1.21 -3.04
N SER A 272 -6.34 -1.27 -4.38
CA SER A 272 -7.14 -2.20 -5.20
C SER A 272 -6.43 -3.55 -5.31
N GLY A 273 -7.11 -4.65 -4.95
CA GLY A 273 -6.53 -6.00 -4.91
C GLY A 273 -7.52 -7.10 -4.51
N MET A 274 -7.02 -8.30 -4.15
CA MET A 274 -7.86 -9.45 -3.75
C MET A 274 -8.59 -9.29 -2.40
N GLY A 275 -8.53 -8.11 -1.80
CA GLY A 275 -9.23 -7.76 -0.56
C GLY A 275 -8.81 -6.38 -0.06
N THR A 276 -9.41 -5.99 1.06
CA THR A 276 -8.93 -4.87 1.88
C THR A 276 -7.51 -5.19 2.38
N PRO A 277 -6.59 -4.20 2.48
CA PRO A 277 -5.34 -4.39 3.20
C PRO A 277 -5.61 -5.05 4.56
N ALA A 278 -4.82 -6.05 4.91
CA ALA A 278 -4.99 -6.81 6.14
C ALA A 278 -3.91 -6.41 7.15
N HIS A 279 -4.32 -6.29 8.41
CA HIS A 279 -3.43 -6.30 9.56
C HIS A 279 -3.26 -7.73 10.09
N LEU A 280 -2.36 -7.88 11.06
CA LEU A 280 -1.99 -9.14 11.69
C LEU A 280 -3.21 -9.78 12.39
N THR A 281 -3.54 -11.00 12.00
CA THR A 281 -4.63 -11.80 12.57
C THR A 281 -4.35 -12.21 14.02
N PHE A 282 -3.06 -12.36 14.39
CA PHE A 282 -2.67 -12.75 15.74
C PHE A 282 -3.07 -11.70 16.78
N ASN A 283 -4.00 -12.05 17.67
CA ASN A 283 -4.28 -11.27 18.87
C ASN A 283 -3.27 -11.62 19.99
N GLY A 284 -2.13 -10.92 20.02
CA GLY A 284 -1.07 -11.12 21.02
C GLY A 284 -0.06 -12.21 20.64
N SER A 285 0.82 -11.90 19.70
CA SER A 285 1.92 -12.79 19.29
C SER A 285 3.03 -12.85 20.35
N ARG A 286 3.27 -14.04 20.94
CA ARG A 286 4.40 -14.27 21.86
C ARG A 286 5.75 -14.16 21.16
N THR A 287 5.83 -14.59 19.90
CA THR A 287 7.05 -14.49 19.09
C THR A 287 7.44 -13.03 18.86
N LEU A 288 6.47 -12.18 18.47
CA LEU A 288 6.76 -10.78 18.19
C LEU A 288 6.92 -9.94 19.45
N GLY A 289 6.21 -10.26 20.54
CA GLY A 289 6.18 -9.42 21.73
C GLY A 289 5.73 -7.99 21.38
N LYS A 290 6.66 -7.03 21.41
CA LYS A 290 6.42 -5.62 21.01
C LYS A 290 7.11 -5.21 19.72
N ALA A 291 7.76 -6.13 19.01
CA ALA A 291 8.60 -5.82 17.85
C ALA A 291 7.82 -5.29 16.63
N ALA A 292 6.52 -5.57 16.54
CA ALA A 292 5.67 -5.14 15.41
C ALA A 292 4.29 -4.65 15.85
N SER A 293 4.23 -3.74 16.84
CA SER A 293 2.96 -3.16 17.31
C SER A 293 2.23 -2.33 16.26
N TRP A 294 2.88 -1.98 15.15
CA TRP A 294 2.31 -1.32 13.98
C TRP A 294 1.47 -2.26 13.13
N ALA A 295 1.64 -3.58 13.29
CA ALA A 295 1.03 -4.56 12.39
C ALA A 295 -0.41 -4.92 12.78
N ILE A 296 -0.96 -4.38 13.86
CA ILE A 296 -2.22 -4.87 14.45
C ILE A 296 -3.46 -4.07 14.01
N GLU A 297 -3.28 -2.95 13.30
CA GLU A 297 -4.34 -2.16 12.65
C GLU A 297 -3.89 -1.70 11.25
N ASP A 298 -4.84 -1.20 10.45
CA ASP A 298 -4.61 -0.88 9.03
C ASP A 298 -3.90 0.46 8.78
N LEU A 299 -4.12 1.45 9.65
CA LEU A 299 -3.57 2.82 9.59
C LEU A 299 -3.23 3.35 10.98
#